data_AF-A0A1S1R311-F1
#
_entry.id   AF-A0A1S1R311-F1
#
_cell.length_a   1.000
_cell.length_b   1.000
_cell.length_c   1.000
_cell.angle_alpha   90.00
_cell.angle_beta   90.00
_cell.angle_gamma   90.00
#
_symmetry.space_group_name_H-M   'P 1'
#
loop_
_entity.id
_entity.type
_entity.pdbx_description
1 polymer ?
#
loop_
_entity_poly.entity_id
_entity_poly.type
_entity_poly.pdbx_seq_one_letter_code
_entity_poly.pdbx_strand_id
1 'polypeptide(L)' 'MKLVPVATCNGGACPTIYVTDDGDVVVQGWVFPRQRSHEDPPDGEARVRIPRELLLRAADSLPTGI' A
#
# COMPACT_ATOMS: atom_id res chain seq x y z
N MET A 1 -16.74 4.31 -2.51
CA MET A 1 -15.39 3.76 -2.72
C MET A 1 -15.38 2.30 -2.32
N LYS A 2 -15.21 1.43 -3.31
CA LYS A 2 -15.07 -0.02 -3.10
C LYS A 2 -13.58 -0.37 -3.20
N LEU A 3 -13.06 -1.14 -2.24
CA LEU A 3 -11.68 -1.62 -2.26
C LEU A 3 -11.62 -3.04 -2.82
N VAL A 4 -10.89 -3.25 -3.92
CA VAL A 4 -10.63 -4.57 -4.48
C VAL A 4 -9.16 -4.93 -4.26
N PRO A 5 -8.84 -6.03 -3.57
CA PRO A 5 -7.45 -6.40 -3.32
C PRO A 5 -6.76 -6.83 -4.62
N VAL A 6 -5.62 -6.23 -4.93
CA VAL A 6 -4.80 -6.55 -6.11
C VAL A 6 -3.51 -7.27 -5.72
N ALA A 7 -3.02 -7.10 -4.50
CA ALA A 7 -1.92 -7.91 -3.98
C ALA A 7 -1.98 -8.08 -2.47
N THR A 8 -1.73 -9.31 -2.02
CA THR A 8 -1.60 -9.70 -0.61
C THR A 8 -0.33 -10.55 -0.42
N CYS A 9 0.06 -10.75 0.84
CA CYS A 9 1.16 -11.64 1.19
C CYS A 9 0.74 -12.57 2.34
N ASN A 10 1.27 -13.80 2.35
CA ASN A 10 0.87 -14.87 3.27
C ASN A 10 1.55 -14.80 4.67
N GLY A 11 2.06 -13.63 5.07
CA GLY A 11 2.63 -13.40 6.40
C GLY A 11 1.79 -12.36 7.14
N GLY A 12 1.33 -12.65 8.35
CA GLY A 12 0.34 -11.88 9.10
C GLY A 12 0.64 -10.39 9.41
N ALA A 13 1.75 -9.84 8.91
CA ALA A 13 2.10 -8.42 9.01
C ALA A 13 2.34 -7.74 7.64
N CYS A 14 2.03 -8.39 6.52
CA CYS A 14 2.18 -7.78 5.21
C CYS A 14 1.05 -6.79 4.90
N PRO A 15 1.36 -5.69 4.19
CA PRO A 15 0.32 -4.81 3.71
C PRO A 15 -0.55 -5.51 2.66
N THR A 16 -1.77 -5.00 2.50
CA THR A 16 -2.63 -5.29 1.35
C THR A 16 -2.68 -4.07 0.46
N ILE A 17 -2.52 -4.28 -0.84
CA ILE A 17 -2.68 -3.25 -1.86
C ILE A 17 -4.05 -3.45 -2.50
N TYR A 18 -4.84 -2.39 -2.53
CA TYR A 18 -6.16 -2.34 -3.14
C TYR A 18 -6.15 -1.37 -4.31
N VAL A 19 -7.07 -1.60 -5.24
CA VAL A 19 -7.51 -0.61 -6.22
C VAL A 19 -8.94 -0.20 -5.88
N THR A 20 -9.23 1.07 -6.08
CA THR A 20 -10.59 1.62 -5.98
C THR A 20 -11.35 1.43 -7.28
N ASP A 21 -12.66 1.70 -7.24
CA ASP A 21 -13.51 1.70 -8.43
C ASP A 21 -13.19 2.82 -9.43
N ASP A 22 -12.51 3.89 -8.98
CA ASP A 22 -11.99 5.01 -9.80
C ASP A 22 -10.49 4.89 -10.14
N GLY A 23 -9.84 3.78 -9.77
CA GLY A 23 -8.50 3.42 -10.22
C GLY A 23 -7.34 3.89 -9.32
N ASP A 24 -7.64 4.56 -8.21
CA ASP A 24 -6.66 4.91 -7.19
C ASP A 24 -6.14 3.67 -6.45
N VAL A 25 -4.90 3.75 -5.97
CA VAL A 25 -4.26 2.68 -5.20
C VAL A 25 -4.28 3.01 -3.72
N VAL A 26 -4.75 2.07 -2.91
CA VAL A 26 -4.79 2.19 -1.44
C VAL A 26 -3.94 1.10 -0.81
N VAL A 27 -3.13 1.47 0.19
CA VAL A 27 -2.27 0.53 0.91
C VAL A 27 -2.69 0.47 2.37
N GLN A 28 -3.06 -0.72 2.85
CA GLN A 28 -3.33 -0.98 4.26
C GLN A 28 -2.23 -1.87 4.84
N GLY A 29 -1.46 -1.36 5.80
CA GLY A 29 -0.42 -2.14 6.48
C GLY A 29 0.14 -1.42 7.70
N TRP A 30 1.20 -2.01 8.27
CA TRP A 30 1.85 -1.44 9.44
C TRP A 30 2.65 -0.20 9.09
N VAL A 31 2.46 0.85 9.89
CA VAL A 31 3.25 2.07 9.81
C VAL A 31 4.72 1.75 10.12
N PHE A 32 5.62 2.28 9.31
CA PHE A 32 7.05 2.12 9.51
C PHE A 32 7.44 2.71 10.87
N PRO A 33 8.15 1.96 11.74
CA PRO A 33 8.43 2.43 13.10
C PRO A 33 9.27 3.70 13.08
N ARG A 34 8.82 4.70 13.85
CA ARG A 34 9.48 6.00 14.03
C ARG A 34 10.88 5.84 14.65
N GLN A 35 11.91 6.30 13.96
CA GLN A 35 12.93 7.09 14.66
C GLN A 35 12.46 8.53 14.55
N ARG A 36 12.11 9.18 15.67
CA ARG A 36 11.68 10.59 15.63
C ARG A 36 12.81 11.41 15.01
N SER A 37 12.59 11.90 13.80
CA SER A 37 13.49 12.77 13.06
C SER A 37 12.64 13.81 12.32
N HIS A 38 13.28 14.81 11.72
CA HIS A 38 12.60 15.79 10.85
C HIS A 38 11.95 15.17 9.59
N GLU A 39 12.03 13.84 9.42
CA GLU A 39 11.45 13.12 8.29
C GLU A 39 10.06 12.55 8.61
N ASP A 40 9.42 12.93 9.71
CA ASP A 40 8.03 12.52 9.95
C ASP A 40 7.13 13.02 8.79
N PRO A 41 6.21 12.18 8.29
CA PRO A 41 5.24 12.61 7.30
C PRO A 41 4.30 13.69 7.89
N PRO A 42 3.79 14.63 7.07
CA PRO A 42 2.81 15.63 7.47
C PRO A 42 1.56 15.06 8.14
N ASP A 43 0.79 15.93 8.79
CA ASP A 43 -0.49 15.56 9.39
C ASP A 43 -1.42 14.94 8.33
N GLY A 44 -1.96 13.76 8.64
CA GLY A 44 -2.82 12.99 7.73
C GLY A 44 -2.07 12.00 6.83
N GLU A 45 -0.74 11.99 6.83
CA GLU A 45 0.08 11.06 6.05
C GLU A 45 0.70 9.94 6.91
N ALA A 46 0.98 8.79 6.29
CA ALA A 46 1.64 7.66 6.94
C ALA A 46 2.62 6.96 6.00
N ARG A 47 3.78 6.55 6.53
CA ARG A 47 4.73 5.68 5.81
C ARG A 47 4.39 4.22 6.11
N VAL A 48 4.13 3.42 5.08
CA VAL A 48 3.87 1.98 5.22
C VAL A 48 5.04 1.19 4.65
N ARG A 49 5.48 0.15 5.36
CA ARG A 49 6.52 -0.75 4.84
C ARG A 49 5.89 -1.76 3.86
N ILE A 50 6.24 -1.66 2.59
CA ILE A 50 5.79 -2.57 1.54
C ILE A 50 6.97 -3.41 1.06
N PRO A 51 6.92 -4.75 1.11
CA PRO A 51 7.91 -5.60 0.46
C PRO A 51 7.94 -5.30 -1.05
N ARG A 52 9.14 -5.08 -1.62
CA ARG A 52 9.31 -4.76 -3.05
C ARG A 52 8.55 -5.71 -3.97
N GLU A 53 8.61 -7.01 -3.69
CA GLU A 53 7.94 -8.06 -4.47
C GLU A 53 6.41 -7.96 -4.41
N LEU A 54 5.85 -7.47 -3.31
CA LEU A 54 4.41 -7.24 -3.22
C LEU A 54 3.99 -6.05 -4.10
N LEU A 55 4.79 -4.98 -4.11
CA LEU A 55 4.52 -3.80 -4.92
C LEU A 55 4.57 -4.13 -6.42
N LEU A 56 5.55 -4.91 -6.85
CA LEU A 56 5.66 -5.34 -8.25
C LEU A 56 4.46 -6.19 -8.68
N ARG A 57 4.07 -7.18 -7.86
CA ARG A 57 2.87 -8.00 -8.13
C ARG A 57 1.58 -7.18 -8.22
N ALA A 58 1.46 -6.14 -7.39
CA ALA A 58 0.34 -5.22 -7.51
C ALA A 58 0.38 -4.46 -8.84
N ALA A 59 1.53 -3.90 -9.23
CA ALA A 59 1.69 -3.18 -10.49
C ALA A 59 1.31 -4.04 -11.71
N ASP A 60 1.71 -5.31 -11.73
CA ASP A 60 1.36 -6.26 -12.79
C ASP A 60 -0.15 -6.60 -12.83
N SER A 61 -0.85 -6.43 -11.71
CA SER A 61 -2.27 -6.76 -11.56
C SER A 61 -3.20 -5.57 -11.78
N LEU A 62 -2.65 -4.35 -11.88
CA LEU A 62 -3.46 -3.16 -12.13
C LEU A 62 -3.99 -3.15 -13.57
N PRO A 63 -5.24 -2.71 -13.79
CA PRO A 63 -5.78 -2.56 -15.14
C PRO A 63 -4.92 -1.60 -15.96
N THR A 64 -4.55 -1.97 -17.18
CA THR A 64 -3.90 -1.05 -18.12
C THR A 64 -4.97 -0.21 -18.82
N GLY A 65 -4.99 1.09 -18.54
CA GLY A 65 -5.91 2.06 -19.12
C GLY A 65 -7.07 2.43 -18.18
N ILE A 66 -6.99 3.63 -17.61
CA ILE A 66 -8.11 4.37 -17.00
C ILE A 66 -8.44 5.52 -17.96
#